data_AF-Q12HL9-F1
#
_entry.id   AF-Q12HL9-F1
#
_cell.length_a   1.000
_cell.length_b   1.000
_cell.length_c   1.000
_cell.angle_alpha   90.00
_cell.angle_beta   90.00
_cell.angle_gamma   90.00
#
_symmetry.space_group_name_H-M   'P 1'
#
loop_
_entity.id
_entity.type
_entity.pdbx_description
1 polymer ?
#
loop_
_entity_poly.entity_id
_entity_poly.type
_entity_poly.pdbx_seq_one_letter_code
_entity_poly.pdbx_strand_id
1 'polypeptide(L)'
;MHIVGTKHLSFRRSHMENRIPLPTDNIFKFYALFGLVLFIFCFASTIYTTKATNEFMSIAVVDLEELKAIPTPSVREAAKRQILQRQIEVARSDKEFFQWACAAIGAVGLVAMVVGFAKWHKEIQPTLDEISRLQLLKLRHEVEGLQPRSNQVRRLSRKR
;
A
#
# COMPACT_ATOMS: atom_id res chain seq x y z
N MET A 1 59.27 -12.88 43.16
CA MET A 1 58.44 -13.65 42.20
C MET A 1 57.06 -13.84 42.82
N HIS A 2 56.11 -12.99 42.46
CA HIS A 2 55.04 -13.25 41.46
C HIS A 2 53.91 -14.13 42.01
N ILE A 3 52.61 -13.84 41.89
CA ILE A 3 51.81 -12.64 41.56
C ILE A 3 50.45 -12.88 42.25
N VAL A 4 49.82 -11.80 42.72
CA VAL A 4 48.46 -11.78 43.25
C VAL A 4 47.45 -12.23 42.19
N GLY A 5 46.67 -13.27 42.49
CA GLY A 5 45.59 -13.77 41.65
C GLY A 5 44.39 -12.82 41.64
N THR A 6 44.37 -11.91 40.67
CA THR A 6 43.24 -11.04 40.33
C THR A 6 42.09 -11.88 39.76
N LYS A 7 41.01 -12.05 40.52
CA LYS A 7 39.73 -12.54 40.00
C LYS A 7 39.15 -11.49 39.05
N HIS A 8 39.42 -11.63 37.76
CA HIS A 8 38.78 -10.87 36.70
C HIS A 8 37.30 -11.30 36.62
N LEU A 9 36.41 -10.51 37.23
CA LEU A 9 34.97 -10.55 36.98
C LEU A 9 34.75 -10.13 35.52
N SER A 10 34.68 -11.10 34.61
CA SER A 10 34.24 -10.86 33.24
C SER A 10 32.74 -10.54 33.28
N PHE A 11 32.42 -9.24 33.25
CA PHE A 11 31.09 -8.72 33.01
C PHE A 11 30.62 -9.22 31.65
N ARG A 12 29.81 -10.29 31.66
CA ARG A 12 29.20 -10.87 30.46
C ARG A 12 28.18 -9.86 29.93
N ARG A 13 28.64 -9.00 29.03
CA ARG A 13 27.80 -8.08 28.25
C ARG A 13 26.92 -8.95 27.34
N SER A 14 25.74 -9.34 27.83
CA SER A 14 24.71 -9.92 26.98
C SER A 14 24.36 -8.85 25.96
N HIS A 15 24.76 -9.03 24.71
CA HIS A 15 24.28 -8.23 23.60
C HIS A 15 22.76 -8.17 23.70
N MET A 16 22.23 -6.96 23.89
CA MET A 16 20.82 -6.67 23.64
C MET A 16 20.63 -6.80 22.14
N GLU A 17 20.55 -8.03 21.66
CA GLU A 17 19.95 -8.32 20.39
C GLU A 17 18.46 -8.06 20.59
N ASN A 18 18.10 -6.79 20.58
CA ASN A 18 16.72 -6.34 20.48
C ASN A 18 16.27 -6.65 19.05
N ARG A 19 16.18 -7.94 18.70
CA ARG A 19 15.28 -8.38 17.65
C ARG A 19 13.90 -8.18 18.23
N ILE A 20 13.45 -6.92 18.28
CA ILE A 20 12.03 -6.64 18.16
C ILE A 20 11.67 -7.41 16.89
N PRO A 21 10.95 -8.54 16.98
CA PRO A 21 10.52 -9.20 15.77
C PRO A 21 9.76 -8.11 15.03
N LEU A 22 10.28 -7.72 13.87
CA LEU A 22 9.61 -6.76 13.00
C LEU A 22 8.17 -7.25 12.94
N PRO A 23 7.20 -6.46 13.43
CA PRO A 23 5.84 -6.93 13.61
C PRO A 23 5.42 -7.49 12.28
N THR A 24 5.33 -8.82 12.24
CA THR A 24 5.26 -9.59 11.02
C THR A 24 3.99 -9.11 10.32
N ASP A 25 4.16 -8.52 9.15
CA ASP A 25 3.19 -7.58 8.60
C ASP A 25 1.82 -8.24 8.53
N ASN A 26 0.84 -7.62 9.17
CA ASN A 26 -0.45 -8.25 9.38
C ASN A 26 -1.16 -8.44 8.04
N ILE A 27 -1.56 -9.68 7.73
CA ILE A 27 -2.26 -10.02 6.48
C ILE A 27 -3.52 -9.16 6.24
N PHE A 28 -4.22 -8.73 7.29
CA PHE A 28 -5.38 -7.83 7.19
C PHE A 28 -4.98 -6.39 6.82
N LYS A 29 -3.83 -5.89 7.28
CA LYS A 29 -3.29 -4.61 6.81
C LYS A 29 -2.88 -4.71 5.35
N PHE A 30 -2.29 -5.83 4.94
CA PHE A 30 -1.97 -6.07 3.54
C PHE A 30 -3.23 -6.06 2.67
N TYR A 31 -4.28 -6.80 3.04
CA TYR A 31 -5.55 -6.78 2.30
C TYR A 31 -6.19 -5.40 2.24
N ALA A 32 -6.13 -4.64 3.35
CA ALA A 32 -6.63 -3.28 3.40
C ALA A 32 -5.94 -2.36 2.38
N LEU A 33 -4.60 -2.34 2.40
CA LEU A 33 -3.78 -1.48 1.56
C LEU A 33 -3.78 -1.94 0.10
N PHE A 34 -3.67 -3.24 -0.15
CA PHE A 34 -3.73 -3.81 -1.48
C PHE A 34 -5.10 -3.57 -2.13
N GLY A 35 -6.19 -3.78 -1.38
CA GLY A 35 -7.55 -3.49 -1.84
C GLY A 35 -7.76 -2.00 -2.15
N LEU A 36 -7.24 -1.11 -1.31
CA LEU A 36 -7.27 0.33 -1.53
C LEU A 36 -6.52 0.73 -2.81
N VAL A 37 -5.31 0.21 -3.01
CA VAL A 37 -4.52 0.48 -4.22
C VAL A 37 -5.24 -0.02 -5.48
N LEU A 38 -5.78 -1.24 -5.45
CA LEU A 38 -6.56 -1.78 -6.56
C LEU A 38 -7.79 -0.93 -6.87
N PHE A 39 -8.52 -0.47 -5.84
CA PHE A 39 -9.70 0.35 -6.01
C PHE A 39 -9.35 1.72 -6.63
N ILE A 40 -8.34 2.41 -6.11
CA ILE A 40 -7.86 3.69 -6.65
C ILE A 40 -7.39 3.52 -8.09
N PHE A 41 -6.63 2.45 -8.38
CA PHE A 41 -6.17 2.15 -9.72
C PHE A 41 -7.34 1.95 -10.69
N CYS A 42 -8.32 1.10 -10.35
CA CYS A 42 -9.49 0.86 -11.20
C CYS A 42 -10.32 2.14 -11.41
N PHE A 43 -10.47 2.95 -10.37
CA PHE A 43 -11.16 4.24 -10.46
C PHE A 43 -10.43 5.20 -11.40
N ALA A 44 -9.12 5.36 -11.24
CA ALA A 44 -8.29 6.20 -12.12
C ALA A 44 -8.30 5.69 -13.57
N SER A 45 -8.15 4.38 -13.78
CA SER A 45 -8.22 3.74 -15.09
C SER A 45 -9.57 3.95 -15.76
N THR A 46 -10.68 3.90 -15.02
CA THR A 46 -12.02 4.18 -15.56
C THR A 46 -12.16 5.63 -16.05
N ILE A 47 -11.63 6.58 -15.28
CA ILE A 47 -11.62 8.00 -15.69
C ILE A 47 -10.75 8.20 -16.93
N TYR A 48 -9.55 7.63 -16.93
CA TYR A 48 -8.60 7.76 -18.03
C TYR A 48 -9.15 7.16 -19.33
N THR A 49 -9.61 5.92 -19.30
CA THR A 49 -10.20 5.24 -20.47
C THR A 49 -11.43 5.98 -20.98
N THR A 50 -12.30 6.47 -20.08
CA THR A 50 -13.47 7.27 -20.49
C THR A 50 -13.07 8.55 -21.20
N LYS A 51 -12.06 9.28 -20.69
CA LYS A 51 -11.55 10.49 -21.36
C LYS A 51 -10.94 10.17 -22.72
N ALA A 52 -10.04 9.19 -22.77
CA ALA A 52 -9.35 8.80 -24.00
C ALA A 52 -10.34 8.34 -25.09
N THR A 53 -11.32 7.52 -24.74
CA THR A 53 -12.34 7.09 -25.72
C THR A 53 -13.23 8.25 -26.14
N ASN A 54 -13.61 9.16 -25.24
CA ASN A 54 -14.46 10.29 -25.60
C ASN A 54 -13.74 11.27 -26.56
N GLU A 55 -12.44 11.50 -26.36
CA GLU A 55 -11.60 12.31 -27.25
C GLU A 55 -11.44 11.68 -28.63
N PHE A 56 -11.19 10.37 -28.68
CA PHE A 56 -11.16 9.64 -29.95
C PHE A 56 -12.52 9.68 -30.67
N MET A 57 -13.60 9.41 -29.93
CA MET A 57 -14.95 9.33 -30.49
C MET A 57 -15.44 10.67 -31.05
N SER A 58 -15.10 11.80 -30.42
CA SER A 58 -15.53 13.12 -30.92
C SER A 58 -14.94 13.42 -32.29
N ILE A 59 -13.66 13.11 -32.51
CA ILE A 59 -12.98 13.31 -33.80
C ILE A 59 -13.47 12.27 -34.82
N ALA A 60 -13.45 10.99 -34.45
CA ALA A 60 -13.77 9.90 -35.36
C ALA A 60 -15.22 9.95 -35.87
N VAL A 61 -16.17 10.37 -35.04
CA VAL A 61 -17.58 10.52 -35.45
C VAL A 61 -17.75 11.67 -36.43
N VAL A 62 -17.11 12.83 -36.18
CA VAL A 62 -17.18 13.98 -37.10
C VAL A 62 -16.58 13.59 -38.47
N ASP A 63 -15.38 13.01 -38.49
CA ASP A 63 -14.72 12.53 -39.72
C ASP A 63 -15.58 11.52 -40.48
N LEU A 64 -16.26 10.62 -39.77
CA LEU A 64 -17.12 9.61 -40.39
C LEU A 64 -18.35 10.24 -41.03
N GLU A 65 -18.99 11.22 -40.37
CA GLU A 65 -20.17 11.90 -40.92
C GLU A 65 -19.81 12.79 -42.11
N GLU A 66 -18.65 13.47 -42.10
CA GLU A 66 -18.12 14.19 -43.27
C GLU A 66 -17.92 13.25 -44.45
N LEU A 67 -17.29 12.09 -44.23
CA LEU A 67 -17.10 11.08 -45.27
C LEU A 67 -18.44 10.54 -45.78
N LYS A 68 -19.44 10.35 -44.92
CA LYS A 68 -20.79 9.87 -45.30
C LYS A 68 -21.57 10.88 -46.14
N ALA A 69 -21.34 12.18 -45.95
CA ALA A 69 -22.00 13.25 -46.71
C ALA A 69 -21.57 13.30 -48.19
N ILE A 70 -20.46 12.65 -48.56
CA ILE A 70 -19.99 12.58 -49.95
C ILE A 70 -20.85 11.59 -50.76
N PRO A 71 -21.61 12.05 -51.80
CA PRO A 71 -22.55 11.20 -52.55
C PRO A 71 -21.86 10.12 -53.39
N THR A 72 -20.70 10.44 -53.98
CA THR A 72 -19.89 9.54 -54.81
C THR A 72 -18.46 9.53 -54.29
N PRO A 73 -18.18 8.73 -53.25
CA PRO A 73 -16.84 8.68 -52.64
C PRO A 73 -15.83 7.99 -53.55
N SER A 74 -14.59 8.46 -53.52
CA SER A 74 -13.47 7.76 -54.16
C SER A 74 -13.20 6.41 -53.45
N VAL A 75 -12.51 5.48 -54.12
CA VAL A 75 -12.12 4.18 -53.52
C VAL A 75 -11.36 4.36 -52.20
N ARG A 76 -10.52 5.39 -52.12
CA ARG A 76 -9.77 5.76 -50.92
C ARG A 76 -10.67 6.26 -49.79
N GLU A 77 -11.67 7.08 -50.10
CA GLU A 77 -12.63 7.60 -49.12
C GLU A 77 -13.57 6.49 -48.62
N ALA A 78 -14.01 5.60 -49.50
CA ALA A 78 -14.81 4.43 -49.12
C ALA A 78 -14.03 3.51 -48.17
N ALA A 79 -12.75 3.24 -48.46
CA ALA A 79 -11.88 2.49 -47.57
C ALA A 79 -11.67 3.20 -46.22
N LYS A 80 -11.41 4.52 -46.23
CA LYS A 80 -11.26 5.33 -45.00
C LYS A 80 -12.52 5.28 -44.15
N ARG A 81 -13.71 5.37 -44.77
CA ARG A 81 -15.00 5.25 -44.09
C ARG A 81 -15.16 3.90 -43.39
N GLN A 82 -14.83 2.80 -44.08
CA GLN A 82 -14.93 1.46 -43.51
C GLN A 82 -13.97 1.27 -42.33
N ILE A 83 -12.73 1.76 -42.45
CA ILE A 83 -11.74 1.70 -41.37
C ILE A 83 -12.21 2.49 -40.16
N LEU A 84 -12.65 3.74 -40.33
CA LEU A 84 -13.18 4.58 -39.25
C LEU A 84 -14.36 3.93 -38.53
N GLN A 85 -15.29 3.35 -39.30
CA GLN A 85 -16.45 2.67 -38.73
C GLN A 85 -16.04 1.47 -37.87
N ARG A 86 -15.05 0.68 -38.32
CA ARG A 86 -14.49 -0.42 -37.53
C ARG A 86 -13.74 0.06 -36.30
N GLN A 87 -12.97 1.13 -36.39
CA GLN A 87 -12.27 1.68 -35.23
C GLN A 87 -13.24 2.19 -34.16
N ILE A 88 -14.36 2.82 -34.56
CA ILE A 88 -15.42 3.25 -33.64
C ILE A 88 -16.08 2.04 -32.96
N GLU A 89 -16.39 0.99 -33.73
CA GLU A 89 -16.96 -0.25 -33.20
C GLU A 89 -16.05 -0.88 -32.13
N VAL A 90 -14.76 -1.03 -32.46
CA VAL A 90 -13.73 -1.57 -31.56
C VAL A 90 -13.54 -0.69 -30.33
N ALA A 91 -13.42 0.64 -30.51
CA ALA A 91 -13.23 1.56 -29.39
C ALA A 91 -14.41 1.52 -28.41
N ARG A 92 -15.63 1.33 -28.92
CA ARG A 92 -16.83 1.18 -28.08
C ARG A 92 -16.81 -0.15 -27.33
N SER A 93 -16.55 -1.28 -28.02
CA SER A 93 -16.50 -2.59 -27.38
C SER A 93 -15.40 -2.66 -26.32
N ASP A 94 -14.23 -2.11 -26.62
CA ASP A 94 -13.10 -2.07 -25.70
C ASP A 94 -13.45 -1.25 -24.46
N LYS A 95 -14.05 -0.07 -24.62
CA LYS A 95 -14.50 0.74 -23.48
C LYS A 95 -15.48 -0.02 -22.60
N GLU A 96 -16.49 -0.68 -23.17
CA GLU A 96 -17.47 -1.45 -22.41
C GLU A 96 -16.81 -2.63 -21.68
N PHE A 97 -15.91 -3.35 -22.34
CA PHE A 97 -15.14 -4.43 -21.73
C PHE A 97 -14.24 -3.93 -20.59
N PHE A 98 -13.48 -2.85 -20.80
CA PHE A 98 -12.60 -2.26 -19.79
C PHE A 98 -13.38 -1.73 -18.59
N GLN A 99 -14.55 -1.12 -18.81
CA GLN A 99 -15.41 -0.66 -17.73
C GLN A 99 -15.90 -1.84 -16.88
N TRP A 100 -16.36 -2.93 -17.50
CA TRP A 100 -16.76 -4.14 -16.77
C TRP A 100 -15.60 -4.80 -16.02
N ALA A 101 -14.43 -4.89 -16.64
CA ALA A 101 -13.24 -5.44 -16.02
C ALA A 101 -12.78 -4.60 -14.81
N CYS A 102 -12.73 -3.27 -14.97
CA CYS A 102 -12.40 -2.35 -13.88
C CYS A 102 -13.44 -2.39 -12.76
N ALA A 103 -14.72 -2.52 -13.09
CA ALA A 103 -15.78 -2.64 -12.08
C ALA A 103 -15.64 -3.95 -11.28
N ALA A 104 -15.39 -5.08 -11.95
CA ALA A 104 -15.18 -6.37 -11.29
C ALA A 104 -13.96 -6.36 -10.37
N ILE A 105 -12.80 -5.91 -10.88
CA ILE A 105 -11.56 -5.82 -10.09
C ILE A 105 -11.70 -4.79 -8.96
N GLY A 106 -12.34 -3.65 -9.25
CA GLY A 106 -12.60 -2.61 -8.27
C GLY A 106 -13.51 -3.09 -7.14
N ALA A 107 -14.54 -3.89 -7.44
CA ALA A 107 -15.40 -4.49 -6.42
C ALA A 107 -14.62 -5.46 -5.51
N VAL A 108 -13.76 -6.29 -6.09
CA VAL A 108 -12.85 -7.17 -5.32
C VAL A 108 -11.92 -6.35 -4.43
N GLY A 109 -11.32 -5.28 -4.98
CA GLY A 109 -10.47 -4.35 -4.23
C GLY A 109 -11.22 -3.68 -3.06
N LEU A 110 -12.45 -3.23 -3.30
CA LEU A 110 -13.30 -2.60 -2.29
C LEU A 110 -13.65 -3.59 -1.16
N VAL A 111 -14.02 -4.82 -1.50
CA VAL A 111 -14.31 -5.86 -0.50
C VAL A 111 -13.06 -6.19 0.31
N ALA A 112 -11.91 -6.40 -0.34
CA ALA A 112 -10.64 -6.67 0.35
C ALA A 112 -10.25 -5.51 1.29
N MET A 113 -10.44 -4.27 0.84
CA MET A 113 -10.19 -3.07 1.62
C MET A 113 -11.06 -3.04 2.88
N VAL A 114 -12.39 -3.18 2.73
CA VAL A 114 -13.34 -3.11 3.84
C VAL A 114 -13.11 -4.25 4.83
N VAL A 115 -12.93 -5.48 4.36
CA VAL A 115 -12.67 -6.64 5.22
C VAL A 115 -11.32 -6.50 5.94
N GLY A 116 -10.29 -6.05 5.23
CA GLY A 116 -8.96 -5.82 5.78
C GLY A 116 -8.99 -4.79 6.92
N PHE A 117 -9.60 -3.62 6.68
CA PHE A 117 -9.73 -2.59 7.71
C PHE A 117 -10.61 -3.03 8.88
N ALA A 118 -11.75 -3.66 8.61
CA ALA A 118 -12.68 -4.09 9.66
C ALA A 118 -12.04 -5.12 10.61
N LYS A 119 -11.36 -6.15 10.07
CA LYS A 119 -10.67 -7.15 10.87
C LYS A 119 -9.45 -6.59 11.58
N TRP A 120 -8.66 -5.77 10.89
CA TRP A 120 -7.50 -5.14 11.51
C TRP A 120 -7.89 -4.28 12.71
N HIS A 121 -8.91 -3.43 12.56
CA HIS A 121 -9.36 -2.54 13.63
C HIS A 121 -9.97 -3.29 14.82
N LYS A 122 -10.76 -4.34 14.56
CA LYS A 122 -11.47 -5.07 15.62
C LYS A 122 -10.62 -6.10 16.36
N GLU A 123 -9.76 -6.83 15.66
CA GLU A 123 -9.07 -7.99 16.25
C GLU A 123 -7.62 -7.65 16.61
N ILE A 124 -6.95 -6.87 15.77
CA ILE A 124 -5.49 -6.76 15.82
C ILE A 124 -5.09 -5.51 16.58
N GLN A 125 -5.73 -4.38 16.29
CA GLN A 125 -5.42 -3.12 16.95
C GLN A 125 -5.47 -3.23 18.49
N PRO A 126 -6.50 -3.84 19.11
CA PRO A 126 -6.53 -3.98 20.57
C PRO A 126 -5.36 -4.81 21.11
N THR A 127 -5.00 -5.89 20.42
CA THR A 127 -3.87 -6.75 20.80
C THR A 127 -2.54 -6.00 20.69
N LEU A 128 -2.34 -5.22 19.63
CA LEU A 128 -1.15 -4.40 19.44
C LEU A 128 -1.04 -3.27 20.49
N ASP A 129 -2.16 -2.65 20.82
CA ASP A 129 -2.23 -1.60 21.85
C ASP A 129 -1.84 -2.18 23.22
N GLU A 130 -2.33 -3.39 23.54
CA GLU A 130 -1.98 -4.08 24.79
C GLU A 130 -0.51 -4.48 24.86
N ILE A 131 0.04 -5.04 23.77
CA ILE A 131 1.47 -5.35 23.67
C ILE A 131 2.31 -4.09 23.88
N SER A 132 1.93 -2.99 23.24
CA SER A 132 2.63 -1.70 23.36
C SER A 132 2.57 -1.16 24.79
N ARG A 133 1.41 -1.29 25.45
CA ARG A 133 1.23 -0.92 26.86
C ARG A 133 2.14 -1.72 27.79
N LEU A 134 2.19 -3.05 27.63
CA LEU A 134 3.04 -3.93 28.44
C LEU A 134 4.53 -3.67 28.19
N GLN A 135 4.93 -3.42 26.94
CA GLN A 135 6.30 -3.04 26.60
C GLN A 135 6.70 -1.72 27.27
N LEU A 136 5.83 -0.72 27.28
CA LEU A 136 6.07 0.55 27.98
C LEU A 136 6.24 0.34 29.49
N LEU A 137 5.42 -0.50 30.12
CA LEU A 137 5.52 -0.82 31.56
C LEU A 137 6.84 -1.51 31.89
N LYS A 138 7.24 -2.51 31.09
CA LYS A 138 8.53 -3.18 31.24
C LYS A 138 9.69 -2.19 31.14
N LEU A 139 9.65 -1.32 30.13
CA LEU A 139 10.70 -0.33 29.91
C LEU A 139 10.81 0.66 31.09
N ARG A 140 9.67 1.09 31.67
CA ARG A 140 9.65 1.95 32.85
C ARG A 140 10.30 1.27 34.07
N HIS A 141 9.96 0.02 34.34
CA HIS A 141 10.58 -0.73 35.44
C HIS A 141 12.08 -0.95 35.24
N GLU A 142 12.54 -1.19 34.00
CA GLU A 142 13.97 -1.30 33.69
C GLU A 142 14.70 0.03 33.94
N VAL A 143 14.13 1.17 33.55
CA VAL A 143 14.69 2.50 33.80
C VAL A 143 14.74 2.81 35.30
N GLU A 144 13.66 2.54 36.03
CA GLU A 144 13.60 2.71 37.48
C GLU A 144 14.66 1.86 38.20
N GLY A 145 14.88 0.62 37.76
CA GLY A 145 15.91 -0.27 38.31
C GLY A 145 17.35 0.18 38.04
N LEU A 146 17.58 1.00 37.01
CA LEU A 146 18.90 1.54 36.66
C LEU A 146 19.25 2.84 37.42
N GLN A 147 18.27 3.64 37.81
CA GLN A 147 18.48 4.88 38.58
C GLN A 147 19.11 4.71 39.98
N PRO A 148 18.81 3.69 40.81
CA PRO A 148 19.43 3.55 42.12
C PRO A 148 20.93 3.27 42.03
N ARG A 149 21.39 2.55 41.00
CA ARG A 149 22.83 2.30 40.76
C ARG A 149 23.61 3.57 40.44
N SER A 150 23.07 4.47 39.61
CA SER A 150 23.77 5.71 39.24
C SER A 150 23.89 6.68 40.42
N ASN A 151 22.84 6.80 41.24
CA ASN A 151 22.85 7.65 42.44
C ASN A 151 23.77 7.10 43.54
N GLN A 152 23.89 5.78 43.68
CA GLN A 152 24.82 5.17 44.62
C GLN A 152 26.29 5.36 44.19
N VAL A 153 26.59 5.20 42.90
CA VAL A 153 27.93 5.45 42.33
C VAL A 153 28.31 6.94 42.46
N ARG A 154 27.38 7.87 42.18
CA ARG A 154 27.61 9.32 42.37
C ARG A 154 27.89 9.69 43.83
N ARG A 155 27.18 9.07 44.79
CA ARG A 155 27.39 9.30 46.22
C ARG A 155 28.73 8.77 46.71
N LEU A 156 29.21 7.65 46.17
CA LEU A 156 30.51 7.07 46.52
C LEU A 156 31.69 7.87 45.92
N SER A 157 31.52 8.44 44.72
CA SER A 157 32.54 9.31 44.10
C SER A 157 32.71 10.66 44.79
N ARG A 158 31.72 11.12 45.57
CA ARG A 158 31.73 12.44 46.24
C ARG A 158 32.30 12.39 47.67
N LYS A 159 32.59 11.18 48.18
CA LYS A 159 33.17 10.93 49.51
C LYS A 159 34.67 10.57 49.47
N ARG A 160 35.30 10.59 48.29
CA ARG A 160 36.76 10.59 48.11
C ARG A 160 37.18 11.99 47.71
#